data_AF-A0A0N4VXW2-F1
#
_entry.id   AF-A0A0N4VXW2-F1
#
_cell.length_a   1.000
_cell.length_b   1.000
_cell.length_c   1.000
_cell.angle_alpha   90.00
_cell.angle_beta   90.00
_cell.angle_gamma   90.00
#
_symmetry.space_group_name_H-M   'P 1'
#
loop_
_entity.id
_entity.type
_entity.pdbx_description
1 polymer ?
#
loop_
_entity_poly.entity_id
_entity_poly.type
_entity_poly.pdbx_seq_one_letter_code
_entity_poly.pdbx_strand_id
1 'polypeptide(L)'
;MLENDSTEAIEELEAVLSFDPIKGNVIFSSATHCYAFGVDDFADMYAEKLKIAKPELTNALFGDFCLSGGKIKNDAASRGKKTLFVQLVLEPLWALHDCGLVDNDLQKLINMM
;
A
#
# COMPACT_ATOMS: atom_id res chain seq x y z
N MET A 1 32.22 -9.07 -26.43
CA MET A 1 32.21 -7.75 -25.76
C MET A 1 31.03 -6.87 -26.20
N LEU A 2 30.51 -6.99 -27.43
CA LEU A 2 29.31 -6.23 -27.89
C LEU A 2 27.96 -6.80 -27.42
N GLU A 3 27.90 -8.06 -26.99
CA GLU A 3 26.66 -8.69 -26.50
C GLU A 3 26.31 -8.30 -25.04
N ASN A 4 27.29 -7.88 -24.24
CA ASN A 4 27.06 -7.54 -22.82
C ASN A 4 26.31 -6.20 -22.68
N ASP A 5 26.75 -5.17 -23.40
CA ASP A 5 26.08 -3.84 -23.46
C ASP A 5 24.62 -3.94 -23.93
N SER A 6 24.37 -4.83 -24.90
CA SER A 6 23.02 -5.02 -25.44
C SER A 6 22.10 -5.73 -24.44
N THR A 7 22.65 -6.62 -23.61
CA THR A 7 21.89 -7.37 -22.60
C THR A 7 21.58 -6.50 -21.39
N GLU A 8 22.56 -5.75 -20.90
CA GLU A 8 22.38 -4.80 -19.77
C GLU A 8 21.31 -3.73 -20.10
N ALA A 9 21.32 -3.20 -21.32
CA ALA A 9 20.30 -2.23 -21.75
C ALA A 9 18.87 -2.81 -21.82
N ILE A 10 18.74 -4.10 -22.13
CA ILE A 10 17.44 -4.79 -22.15
C ILE A 10 16.96 -5.00 -20.71
N GLU A 11 17.83 -5.44 -19.80
CA GLU A 11 17.50 -5.64 -18.39
C GLU A 11 17.06 -4.34 -17.69
N GLU A 12 17.74 -3.21 -17.97
CA GLU A 12 17.34 -1.91 -17.43
C GLU A 12 15.94 -1.49 -17.92
N LEU A 13 15.64 -1.72 -19.20
CA LEU A 13 14.33 -1.40 -19.77
C LEU A 13 13.22 -2.27 -19.16
N GLU A 14 13.48 -3.56 -18.97
CA GLU A 14 12.55 -4.48 -18.30
C GLU A 14 12.32 -4.10 -16.83
N ALA A 15 13.37 -3.66 -16.12
CA ALA A 15 13.26 -3.20 -14.74
C ALA A 15 12.37 -1.95 -14.62
N VAL A 16 12.42 -1.03 -15.59
CA VAL A 16 11.54 0.15 -15.62
C VAL A 16 10.08 -0.24 -15.86
N LEU A 17 9.84 -1.25 -16.71
CA LEU A 17 8.49 -1.75 -17.02
C LEU A 17 7.93 -2.68 -15.93
N SER A 18 8.76 -3.12 -15.00
CA SER A 18 8.35 -4.01 -13.91
C SER A 18 7.35 -3.31 -12.99
N PHE A 19 6.21 -3.97 -12.76
CA PHE A 19 5.17 -3.48 -11.86
C PHE A 19 5.64 -3.46 -10.42
N ASP A 20 5.58 -2.28 -9.81
CA ASP A 20 5.94 -2.05 -8.43
C ASP A 20 5.10 -0.88 -7.91
N PRO A 21 4.18 -1.11 -6.97
CA PRO A 21 3.36 -0.04 -6.42
C PRO A 21 4.16 1.15 -5.90
N ILE A 22 5.38 0.92 -5.38
CA ILE A 22 6.26 1.98 -4.87
C ILE A 22 6.73 2.91 -5.99
N LYS A 23 6.85 2.41 -7.24
CA LYS A 23 7.15 3.22 -8.43
C LYS A 23 5.94 4.06 -8.90
N GLY A 24 4.76 3.86 -8.31
CA GLY A 24 3.52 4.51 -8.73
C GLY A 24 2.95 3.99 -10.05
N ASN A 25 3.45 2.87 -10.58
CA ASN A 25 2.96 2.25 -11.82
C ASN A 25 1.90 1.16 -11.58
N VAL A 26 1.40 1.03 -10.35
CA VAL A 26 0.32 0.10 -9.98
C VAL A 26 -0.78 0.87 -9.25
N ILE A 27 -2.03 0.63 -9.67
CA ILE A 27 -3.24 1.19 -9.07
C ILE A 27 -4.14 0.04 -8.59
N PHE A 28 -4.67 0.17 -7.39
CA PHE A 28 -5.67 -0.72 -6.80
C PHE A 28 -7.04 -0.09 -7.01
N SER A 29 -8.01 -0.85 -7.54
CA SER A 29 -9.33 -0.30 -7.86
C SER A 29 -10.44 -1.32 -7.69
N SER A 30 -11.63 -0.84 -7.37
CA SER A 30 -12.87 -1.60 -7.45
C SER A 30 -13.87 -0.85 -8.32
N ALA A 31 -14.25 -1.46 -9.45
CA ALA A 31 -15.30 -0.92 -10.32
C ALA A 31 -16.68 -0.93 -9.64
N THR A 32 -16.97 -1.94 -8.81
CA THR A 32 -18.24 -2.06 -8.07
C THR A 32 -18.42 -0.95 -7.05
N HIS A 33 -17.31 -0.55 -6.40
CA HIS A 33 -17.32 0.49 -5.37
C HIS A 33 -16.89 1.86 -5.89
N CYS A 34 -16.63 1.98 -7.20
CA CYS A 34 -16.22 3.22 -7.87
C CYS A 34 -15.02 3.95 -7.25
N TYR A 35 -14.01 3.22 -6.76
CA TYR A 35 -12.77 3.82 -6.24
C TYR A 35 -11.54 3.28 -6.97
N ALA A 36 -10.47 4.07 -6.96
CA ALA A 36 -9.12 3.70 -7.36
C ALA A 36 -8.12 4.46 -6.49
N PHE A 37 -7.01 3.82 -6.14
CA PHE A 37 -5.94 4.43 -5.34
C PHE A 37 -4.58 3.79 -5.63
N GLY A 38 -3.53 4.57 -5.47
CA GLY A 38 -2.15 4.11 -5.37
C GLY A 38 -1.69 3.99 -3.92
N VAL A 39 -0.47 3.53 -3.72
CA VAL A 39 0.17 3.52 -2.39
C VAL A 39 0.46 4.94 -1.88
N ASP A 40 0.71 5.87 -2.79
CA ASP A 40 1.04 7.27 -2.48
C ASP A 40 -0.12 7.98 -1.78
N ASP A 41 -1.36 7.74 -2.23
CA ASP A 41 -2.58 8.33 -1.65
C ASP A 41 -2.72 7.99 -0.16
N PHE A 42 -2.47 6.71 0.18
CA PHE A 42 -2.52 6.24 1.56
C PHE A 42 -1.30 6.69 2.37
N ALA A 43 -0.12 6.77 1.74
CA ALA A 43 1.07 7.31 2.39
C ALA A 43 0.86 8.77 2.80
N ASP A 44 0.25 9.60 1.95
CA ASP A 44 -0.13 10.98 2.27
C ASP A 44 -1.10 11.04 3.44
N MET A 45 -2.18 10.25 3.39
CA MET A 45 -3.22 10.25 4.41
C MET A 45 -2.69 9.86 5.81
N TYR A 46 -1.70 8.96 5.87
CA TYR A 46 -1.17 8.44 7.13
C TYR A 46 0.13 9.10 7.59
N ALA A 47 0.87 9.80 6.74
CA ALA A 47 2.14 10.45 7.10
C ALA A 47 1.97 11.38 8.31
N GLU A 48 0.95 12.26 8.26
CA GLU A 48 0.66 13.19 9.35
C GLU A 48 0.12 12.46 10.60
N LYS A 49 -0.77 11.49 10.41
CA LYS A 49 -1.41 10.75 11.51
C LYS A 49 -0.41 9.92 12.31
N LEU A 50 0.55 9.28 11.64
CA LEU A 50 1.56 8.42 12.24
C LEU A 50 2.85 9.16 12.59
N LYS A 51 3.01 10.41 12.14
CA LYS A 51 4.24 11.20 12.25
C LYS A 51 5.45 10.50 11.64
N ILE A 52 5.24 9.85 10.50
CA ILE A 52 6.27 9.17 9.70
C ILE A 52 6.37 9.94 8.38
N ALA A 53 7.59 10.09 7.86
CA ALA A 53 7.78 10.81 6.60
C ALA A 53 7.08 10.07 5.45
N LYS A 54 6.34 10.80 4.60
CA LYS A 54 5.64 10.24 3.43
C LYS A 54 6.54 9.32 2.59
N PRO A 55 7.79 9.67 2.23
CA PRO A 55 8.64 8.79 1.42
C PRO A 55 8.99 7.48 2.12
N GLU A 56 9.23 7.53 3.43
CA GLU A 56 9.49 6.33 4.25
C GLU A 56 8.27 5.41 4.26
N LEU A 57 7.08 6.00 4.46
CA LEU A 57 5.84 5.25 4.47
C LEU A 57 5.50 4.67 3.09
N THR A 58 5.70 5.42 2.01
CA THR A 58 5.45 4.97 0.62
C THR A 58 6.28 3.75 0.29
N ASN A 59 7.58 3.77 0.62
CA ASN A 59 8.49 2.65 0.39
C ASN A 59 8.17 1.41 1.23
N ALA A 60 7.58 1.60 2.42
CA ALA A 60 7.26 0.51 3.33
C ALA A 60 5.82 -0.02 3.19
N LEU A 61 4.91 0.77 2.61
CA LEU A 61 3.47 0.48 2.64
C LEU A 61 3.16 -0.85 1.96
N PHE A 62 3.76 -1.09 0.80
CA PHE A 62 3.57 -2.30 0.01
C PHE A 62 4.80 -3.22 0.07
N GLY A 63 4.98 -3.86 1.23
CA GLY A 63 6.06 -4.83 1.44
C GLY A 63 5.93 -5.58 2.76
N ASP A 64 6.98 -6.32 3.13
CA ASP A 64 7.03 -7.10 4.37
C ASP A 64 7.43 -6.24 5.59
N PHE A 65 6.68 -5.15 5.80
CA PHE A 65 6.88 -4.21 6.89
C PHE A 65 5.68 -4.23 7.84
N CYS A 66 5.91 -3.98 9.13
CA CYS A 66 4.84 -3.79 10.11
C CYS A 66 5.06 -2.56 10.99
N LEU A 67 3.97 -1.99 11.50
CA LEU A 67 4.01 -0.93 12.49
C LEU A 67 4.19 -1.54 13.89
N SER A 68 5.19 -1.12 14.64
CA SER A 68 5.43 -1.60 16.01
C SER A 68 5.99 -0.48 16.87
N GLY A 69 5.17 0.03 17.81
CA GLY A 69 5.55 1.12 18.70
C GLY A 69 5.73 2.45 17.97
N GLY A 70 4.90 2.72 16.95
CA GLY A 70 4.96 3.95 16.15
C GLY A 70 6.13 4.02 15.15
N LYS A 71 6.80 2.89 14.90
CA LYS A 71 7.91 2.80 13.94
C LYS A 71 7.68 1.66 12.96
N ILE A 72 8.19 1.84 11.75
CA ILE A 72 8.23 0.81 10.71
C ILE A 72 9.32 -0.22 11.07
N LYS A 73 8.99 -1.50 10.99
CA LYS A 73 9.93 -2.62 11.17
C LYS A 73 9.79 -3.62 10.03
N ASN A 74 10.90 -4.22 9.63
CA ASN A 74 10.95 -5.27 8.62
C ASN A 74 10.50 -6.62 9.20
N ASP A 75 10.36 -7.60 8.30
CA ASP A 75 10.08 -9.01 8.60
C ASP A 75 8.73 -9.22 9.29
N ALA A 76 7.68 -8.57 8.79
CA ALA A 76 6.34 -8.70 9.37
C ALA A 76 5.88 -10.16 9.37
N ALA A 77 6.06 -10.86 8.24
CA ALA A 77 5.74 -12.28 8.08
C ALA A 77 6.48 -13.16 9.09
N SER A 78 7.79 -13.00 9.20
CA SER A 78 8.64 -13.77 10.14
C SER A 78 8.25 -13.52 11.61
N ARG A 79 7.68 -12.35 11.92
CA ARG A 79 7.21 -11.98 13.27
C ARG A 79 5.73 -12.34 13.50
N GLY A 80 5.05 -12.95 12.53
CA GLY A 80 3.61 -13.24 12.60
C GLY A 80 2.75 -11.97 12.72
N LYS A 81 3.23 -10.85 12.17
CA LYS A 81 2.53 -9.57 12.16
C LYS A 81 1.91 -9.31 10.80
N LYS A 82 0.79 -8.60 10.80
CA LYS A 82 0.17 -8.12 9.56
C LYS A 82 1.08 -7.07 8.91
N THR A 83 1.14 -7.06 7.59
CA THR A 83 1.91 -6.04 6.87
C THR A 83 1.24 -4.66 6.99
N LEU A 84 1.98 -3.59 6.68
CA LEU A 84 1.44 -2.23 6.67
C LEU A 84 0.26 -2.09 5.71
N PHE A 85 0.36 -2.69 4.51
CA PHE A 85 -0.74 -2.69 3.55
C PHE A 85 -2.02 -3.30 4.13
N VAL A 86 -1.90 -4.42 4.86
CA VAL A 86 -3.07 -5.04 5.50
C VAL A 86 -3.65 -4.13 6.58
N GLN A 87 -2.81 -3.59 7.46
CA GLN A 87 -3.24 -2.77 8.60
C GLN A 87 -3.84 -1.42 8.19
N LEU A 88 -3.24 -0.76 7.20
CA LEU A 88 -3.55 0.63 6.85
C LEU A 88 -4.49 0.75 5.64
N VAL A 89 -4.58 -0.28 4.78
CA VAL A 89 -5.40 -0.23 3.57
C VAL A 89 -6.52 -1.26 3.63
N LEU A 90 -6.18 -2.55 3.74
CA LEU A 90 -7.19 -3.60 3.62
C LEU A 90 -8.14 -3.67 4.81
N GLU A 91 -7.66 -3.52 6.04
CA GLU A 91 -8.52 -3.51 7.23
C GLU A 91 -9.54 -2.36 7.22
N PRO A 92 -9.16 -1.10 6.95
CA PRO A 92 -10.13 -0.01 6.76
C PRO A 92 -11.11 -0.27 5.61
N LEU A 93 -10.67 -0.81 4.48
CA LEU A 93 -11.54 -1.12 3.34
C LEU A 93 -12.57 -2.21 3.67
N TRP A 94 -12.15 -3.26 4.38
CA TRP A 94 -13.06 -4.31 4.86
C TRP A 94 -14.07 -3.75 5.86
N ALA A 95 -13.63 -2.93 6.80
CA ALA A 95 -14.53 -2.29 7.75
C ALA A 95 -15.57 -1.41 7.05
N LEU A 96 -15.18 -0.66 6.02
CA LEU A 96 -16.09 0.15 5.21
C LEU A 96 -17.11 -0.72 4.46
N HIS A 97 -16.64 -1.81 3.84
CA HIS A 97 -17.49 -2.76 3.14
C HIS A 97 -18.54 -3.39 4.08
N ASP A 98 -18.12 -3.86 5.25
CA ASP A 98 -19.01 -4.51 6.21
C ASP A 98 -20.07 -3.52 6.74
N CYS A 99 -19.68 -2.30 7.09
CA CYS A 99 -20.63 -1.29 7.58
C CYS A 99 -21.63 -0.86 6.49
N GLY A 100 -21.16 -0.63 5.27
CA GLY A 100 -21.97 -0.04 4.19
C GLY A 100 -22.84 -1.05 3.44
N LEU A 101 -22.41 -2.30 3.30
CA LEU A 101 -23.06 -3.29 2.42
C LEU A 101 -23.62 -4.50 3.15
N VAL A 102 -23.02 -4.89 4.28
CA VAL A 102 -23.46 -6.08 5.03
C VAL A 102 -24.42 -5.67 6.16
N ASP A 103 -23.99 -4.76 7.02
CA ASP A 103 -24.75 -4.34 8.20
C ASP A 103 -25.72 -3.18 7.90
N ASN A 104 -25.45 -2.41 6.83
CA ASN A 104 -26.18 -1.20 6.45
C ASN A 104 -26.26 -0.15 7.60
N ASP A 105 -25.22 -0.10 8.44
CA ASP A 105 -25.11 0.76 9.61
C ASP A 105 -24.47 2.10 9.22
N LEU A 106 -25.32 3.04 8.82
CA LEU A 106 -24.91 4.38 8.39
C LEU A 106 -24.29 5.21 9.52
N GLN A 107 -24.68 4.98 10.78
CA GLN A 107 -24.13 5.74 11.91
C GLN A 107 -22.68 5.34 12.18
N LYS A 108 -22.39 4.04 12.15
CA LYS A 108 -21.02 3.53 12.30
C LYS A 108 -20.12 4.01 11.16
N LEU A 109 -20.65 4.06 9.94
CA LEU A 109 -19.92 4.58 8.78
C LEU A 109 -19.58 6.07 8.92
N ILE A 110 -20.52 6.90 9.40
CA ILE A 110 -20.27 8.33 9.68
C ILE A 110 -19.17 8.51 10.74
N ASN A 111 -19.13 7.65 11.76
CA ASN A 111 -18.12 7.73 12.82
C ASN A 111 -16.71 7.25 12.38
N MET A 112 -16.60 6.59 11.23
CA MET A 112 -15.32 6.11 10.66
C MET A 112 -14.66 7.11 9.70
N MET A 113 -15.43 8.07 9.19
CA MET A 113 -14.95 9.16 8.32
C MET A 113 -14.45 10.34 9.14
#